data_AF-A0A183I068-F1
#
_entry.id   AF-A0A183I068-F1
#
_cell.length_a   1.000
_cell.length_b   1.000
_cell.length_c   1.000
_cell.angle_alpha   90.00
_cell.angle_beta   90.00
_cell.angle_gamma   90.00
#
_symmetry.space_group_name_H-M   'P 1'
#
loop_
_entity.id
_entity.type
_entity.pdbx_description
1 polymer ?
#
loop_
_entity_poly.entity_id
_entity_poly.type
_entity_poly.pdbx_seq_one_letter_code
_entity_poly.pdbx_strand_id
1 'polypeptide(L)'
;MIGDIIKRLELINSKKKEGSGRKFRNLLAALKSHIALLDNRLKRDECADNPCMNGATCIDLYNKFMCLCPLHFEGETCENRIDECSLYQGTPAGCQNNASCILKSGGFHCVCQQGFHGNLCQLRATACEFSLDLCGPAGHCIPTQPDPESNEVGIE
;
A
#
# COMPACT_ATOMS: atom_id res chain seq x y z
N MET A 1 -2.80 -7.64 -33.82
CA MET A 1 -1.45 -7.07 -34.00
C MET A 1 -0.37 -8.12 -34.22
N ILE A 2 0.01 -8.98 -33.26
CA ILE A 2 1.05 -10.02 -33.48
C ILE A 2 0.59 -11.12 -34.45
N GLY A 3 -0.66 -11.61 -34.34
CA GLY A 3 -1.22 -12.61 -35.26
C GLY A 3 -1.23 -12.17 -36.73
N ASP A 4 -1.38 -10.88 -36.99
CA ASP A 4 -1.34 -10.30 -38.34
C ASP A 4 0.10 -10.27 -38.89
N ILE A 5 1.09 -10.05 -38.01
CA ILE A 5 2.51 -10.12 -38.35
C ILE A 5 2.89 -11.56 -38.73
N ILE A 6 2.42 -12.56 -37.97
CA ILE A 6 2.64 -13.98 -38.29
C ILE A 6 2.07 -14.33 -39.67
N LYS A 7 0.81 -13.96 -39.95
CA LYS A 7 0.18 -14.18 -41.26
C LYS A 7 0.96 -13.54 -42.40
N ARG A 8 1.48 -12.33 -42.21
CA ARG A 8 2.30 -11.64 -43.21
C ARG A 8 3.66 -12.31 -43.43
N LEU A 9 4.30 -12.81 -42.38
CA LEU A 9 5.55 -13.57 -42.48
C LEU A 9 5.37 -14.90 -43.25
N GLU A 10 4.22 -15.55 -43.09
CA GLU A 10 3.86 -16.75 -43.86
C GLU A 10 3.69 -16.49 -45.35
N LEU A 11 3.05 -15.36 -45.68
CA LEU A 11 2.93 -14.87 -47.06
C LEU A 11 4.28 -14.52 -47.70
N ILE A 12 5.22 -13.97 -46.93
CA ILE A 12 6.59 -13.70 -47.39
C ILE A 12 7.34 -15.02 -47.64
N ASN A 13 7.09 -16.05 -46.84
CA ASN A 13 7.68 -17.37 -47.00
C ASN A 13 7.14 -18.11 -48.23
N SER A 14 5.84 -18.00 -48.53
CA SER A 14 5.23 -18.68 -49.69
C SER A 14 5.69 -18.10 -51.05
N LYS A 15 6.32 -16.92 -51.06
CA LYS A 15 6.76 -16.22 -52.28
C LYS A 15 8.25 -16.41 -52.63
N LYS A 16 9.02 -17.23 -51.90
CA LYS A 16 10.49 -17.35 -52.09
C LYS A 16 10.90 -18.55 -52.97
N LYS A 17 11.69 -18.29 -54.03
CA LYS A 17 12.22 -19.31 -54.97
C LYS A 17 13.23 -20.27 -54.32
N GLU A 18 13.16 -21.53 -54.75
CA GLU A 18 13.97 -22.67 -54.33
C GLU A 18 15.47 -22.42 -54.57
N GLY A 19 16.28 -22.43 -53.50
CA GLY A 19 17.75 -22.30 -53.57
C GLY A 19 18.38 -21.70 -52.32
N SER A 20 17.85 -20.58 -51.81
CA SER A 20 18.29 -19.93 -50.54
C SER A 20 17.41 -20.35 -49.33
N GLY A 21 16.61 -21.41 -49.51
CA GLY A 21 15.46 -21.71 -48.67
C GLY A 21 15.75 -22.44 -47.37
N ARG A 22 16.88 -23.16 -47.19
CA ARG A 22 17.08 -23.99 -45.97
C ARG A 22 17.47 -23.14 -44.76
N LYS A 23 18.46 -22.25 -44.88
CA LYS A 23 18.82 -21.29 -43.81
C LYS A 23 17.67 -20.32 -43.50
N PHE A 24 16.97 -19.83 -44.51
CA PHE A 24 15.82 -18.94 -44.32
C PHE A 24 14.62 -19.64 -43.68
N ARG A 25 14.29 -20.88 -44.08
CA ARG A 25 13.22 -21.68 -43.43
C ARG A 25 13.57 -22.00 -41.97
N ASN A 26 14.82 -22.33 -41.68
CA ASN A 26 15.27 -22.56 -40.31
C ASN A 26 15.18 -21.28 -39.45
N LEU A 27 15.61 -20.13 -40.00
CA LEU A 27 15.50 -18.84 -39.33
C LEU A 27 14.04 -18.43 -39.10
N LEU A 28 13.18 -18.63 -40.11
CA LEU A 28 11.75 -18.34 -40.02
C LEU A 28 11.05 -19.27 -39.00
N ALA A 29 11.41 -20.56 -38.97
CA ALA A 29 10.89 -21.50 -37.99
C ALA A 29 11.29 -21.11 -36.56
N ALA A 30 12.55 -20.72 -36.35
CA ALA A 30 13.02 -20.23 -35.05
C ALA A 30 12.28 -18.95 -34.63
N LEU A 31 12.09 -18.01 -35.55
CA LEU A 31 11.35 -16.77 -35.29
C LEU A 31 9.87 -17.05 -34.95
N LYS A 32 9.23 -17.98 -35.66
CA LYS A 32 7.85 -18.41 -35.38
C LYS A 32 7.72 -19.04 -33.99
N SER A 33 8.63 -19.92 -33.60
CA SER A 33 8.61 -20.51 -32.25
C SER A 33 8.77 -19.43 -31.17
N HIS A 34 9.65 -18.46 -31.36
CA HIS A 34 9.83 -17.37 -30.41
C HIS A 34 8.57 -16.48 -30.30
N ILE A 35 7.95 -16.14 -31.44
CA ILE A 35 6.70 -15.37 -31.46
C ILE A 35 5.55 -16.15 -30.83
N ALA A 36 5.44 -17.46 -31.07
CA ALA A 36 4.41 -18.31 -30.46
C ALA A 36 4.55 -18.39 -28.94
N LEU A 37 5.78 -18.42 -28.41
CA LEU A 37 6.03 -18.35 -26.97
C LEU A 37 5.62 -17.01 -26.38
N LEU A 38 5.86 -15.90 -27.09
CA LEU A 38 5.41 -14.57 -26.66
C LEU A 38 3.87 -14.43 -26.71
N ASP A 39 3.21 -15.05 -27.69
CA ASP A 39 1.75 -15.06 -27.81
C ASP A 39 1.06 -15.88 -26.69
N ASN A 40 1.65 -17.02 -26.30
CA ASN A 40 1.12 -17.83 -25.20
C ASN A 40 1.23 -17.08 -23.85
N ARG A 41 2.33 -16.36 -23.65
CA ARG A 41 2.55 -15.51 -22.46
C ARG A 41 1.59 -14.32 -22.36
N LEU A 42 1.07 -13.83 -23.50
CA LEU A 42 0.05 -12.78 -23.55
C LEU A 42 -1.39 -13.31 -23.39
N LYS A 43 -1.58 -14.64 -23.42
CA LYS A 43 -2.89 -15.29 -23.36
C LYS A 43 -3.12 -16.06 -22.06
N ARG A 44 -2.08 -16.24 -21.25
CA ARG A 44 -2.22 -16.76 -19.91
C ARG A 44 -2.91 -15.69 -19.07
N ASP A 45 -3.86 -16.12 -18.25
CA ASP A 45 -4.45 -15.30 -17.20
C ASP A 45 -3.75 -15.70 -15.90
N GLU A 46 -2.83 -14.87 -15.43
CA GLU A 46 -2.11 -15.10 -14.18
C GLU A 46 -3.00 -14.96 -12.93
N CYS A 47 -4.24 -14.47 -13.08
CA CYS A 47 -5.24 -14.40 -12.01
C CYS A 47 -6.14 -15.64 -11.93
N ALA A 48 -6.04 -16.59 -12.85
CA ALA A 48 -6.94 -17.75 -12.94
C ALA A 48 -6.97 -18.61 -11.65
N ASP A 49 -5.84 -18.69 -10.93
CA ASP A 49 -5.71 -19.48 -9.71
C ASP A 49 -6.05 -18.66 -8.43
N ASN A 50 -6.55 -17.43 -8.59
CA ASN A 50 -6.85 -16.50 -7.49
C ASN A 50 -5.68 -16.33 -6.49
N PRO A 51 -4.51 -15.85 -6.94
CA PRO A 51 -3.34 -15.74 -6.09
C PRO A 51 -3.49 -14.70 -4.96
N CYS A 52 -4.40 -13.74 -5.10
CA CYS A 52 -4.56 -12.64 -4.14
C CYS A 52 -5.44 -13.03 -2.93
N MET A 53 -4.99 -12.67 -1.73
CA MET A 53 -5.65 -12.98 -0.46
C MET A 53 -6.48 -11.82 0.11
N ASN A 54 -7.23 -12.10 1.18
CA ASN A 54 -7.93 -11.10 1.99
C ASN A 54 -8.89 -10.17 1.25
N GLY A 55 -9.45 -10.63 0.12
CA GLY A 55 -10.38 -9.85 -0.71
C GLY A 55 -9.70 -8.84 -1.65
N ALA A 56 -8.39 -8.97 -1.87
CA ALA A 56 -7.65 -8.19 -2.84
C ALA A 56 -8.13 -8.44 -4.29
N THR A 57 -8.03 -7.41 -5.13
CA THR A 57 -8.37 -7.51 -6.55
C THR A 57 -7.14 -7.95 -7.35
N CYS A 58 -7.23 -9.05 -8.08
CA CYS A 58 -6.17 -9.52 -8.95
C CYS A 58 -6.22 -8.80 -10.30
N ILE A 59 -5.08 -8.30 -10.76
CA ILE A 59 -4.88 -7.71 -12.09
C ILE A 59 -3.91 -8.60 -12.87
N ASP A 60 -4.41 -9.13 -13.98
CA ASP A 60 -3.64 -9.88 -14.97
C ASP A 60 -2.68 -8.95 -15.73
N LEU A 61 -1.41 -9.33 -15.82
CA LEU A 61 -0.36 -8.56 -16.50
C LEU A 61 0.49 -9.51 -17.35
N TYR A 62 1.32 -8.98 -18.24
CA TYR A 62 2.18 -9.84 -19.06
C TYR A 62 3.12 -10.70 -18.19
N ASN A 63 2.87 -12.01 -18.16
CA ASN A 63 3.69 -13.01 -17.48
C ASN A 63 3.75 -12.90 -15.95
N LYS A 64 2.83 -12.14 -15.34
CA LYS A 64 2.75 -11.94 -13.89
C LYS A 64 1.37 -11.42 -13.51
N PHE A 65 1.07 -11.42 -12.21
CA PHE A 65 -0.11 -10.73 -11.69
C PHE A 65 0.31 -9.55 -10.81
N MET A 66 -0.67 -8.73 -10.43
CA MET A 66 -0.55 -7.73 -9.39
C MET A 66 -1.80 -7.77 -8.52
N CYS A 67 -1.63 -7.86 -7.21
CA CYS A 67 -2.73 -7.79 -6.26
C CYS A 67 -2.90 -6.34 -5.78
N LEU A 68 -4.09 -5.78 -5.97
CA LEU A 68 -4.47 -4.53 -5.31
C LEU A 68 -4.95 -4.85 -3.90
N CYS A 69 -4.08 -4.59 -2.93
CA CYS A 69 -4.38 -4.88 -1.54
C CYS A 69 -5.47 -3.97 -0.99
N PRO A 70 -6.44 -4.52 -0.24
CA PRO A 70 -7.39 -3.72 0.51
C PRO A 70 -6.65 -3.00 1.65
N LEU A 71 -7.33 -2.02 2.24
CA LEU A 71 -6.79 -1.26 3.36
C LEU A 71 -6.34 -2.20 4.49
N HIS A 72 -5.17 -1.92 5.07
CA HIS A 72 -4.52 -2.69 6.15
C HIS A 72 -3.87 -4.03 5.74
N PHE A 73 -3.71 -4.32 4.45
CA PHE A 73 -2.96 -5.49 3.98
C PHE A 73 -1.83 -5.11 3.03
N GLU A 74 -0.77 -5.92 3.04
CA GLU A 74 0.43 -5.77 2.20
C GLU A 74 1.03 -7.13 1.83
N GLY A 75 2.07 -7.12 1.00
CA GLY A 75 2.71 -8.32 0.43
C GLY A 75 2.37 -8.48 -1.05
N GLU A 76 3.06 -9.42 -1.72
CA GLU A 76 2.85 -9.68 -3.15
C GLU A 76 1.44 -10.21 -3.43
N THR A 77 0.90 -10.98 -2.48
CA THR A 77 -0.45 -11.55 -2.53
C THR A 77 -1.41 -10.94 -1.52
N CYS A 78 -1.02 -9.84 -0.87
CA CYS A 78 -1.77 -9.19 0.21
C CYS A 78 -2.02 -10.12 1.41
N GLU A 79 -1.07 -11.02 1.67
CA GLU A 79 -1.14 -12.03 2.72
C GLU A 79 -0.85 -11.49 4.11
N ASN A 80 -0.14 -10.37 4.21
CA ASN A 80 0.29 -9.80 5.48
C ASN A 80 -0.67 -8.69 5.91
N ARG A 81 -1.10 -8.71 7.16
CA ARG A 81 -1.78 -7.57 7.77
C ARG A 81 -0.72 -6.54 8.15
N ILE A 82 -0.95 -5.29 7.79
CA ILE A 82 -0.09 -4.18 8.19
C ILE A 82 -0.15 -4.04 9.72
N ASP A 83 1.02 -3.88 10.34
CA ASP A 83 1.13 -3.42 11.73
C ASP A 83 1.24 -1.89 11.72
N GLU A 84 0.09 -1.23 11.79
CA GLU A 84 0.01 0.23 11.74
C GLU A 84 0.71 0.88 12.93
N CYS A 85 0.79 0.20 14.08
CA CYS A 85 1.51 0.70 15.24
C CYS A 85 3.00 0.76 14.96
N SER A 86 3.58 -0.32 14.42
CA SER A 86 5.01 -0.35 14.10
C SER A 86 5.40 0.67 13.03
N LEU A 87 4.51 0.99 12.09
CA LEU A 87 4.75 1.99 11.05
C LEU A 87 4.58 3.44 11.52
N TYR A 88 3.57 3.72 12.34
CA TYR A 88 3.19 5.10 12.65
C TYR A 88 3.57 5.58 14.06
N GLN A 89 3.95 4.70 14.99
CA GLN A 89 4.33 5.08 16.35
C GLN A 89 5.42 6.17 16.36
N GLY A 90 5.15 7.28 17.06
CA GLY A 90 6.10 8.39 17.18
C GLY A 90 6.27 9.24 15.91
N THR A 91 5.54 8.96 14.84
CA THR A 91 5.49 9.80 13.64
C THR A 91 4.40 10.87 13.77
N PRO A 92 4.43 11.97 12.99
CA PRO A 92 3.35 12.97 12.99
C PRO A 92 1.95 12.40 12.69
N ALA A 93 1.89 11.26 11.97
CA ALA A 93 0.66 10.58 11.60
C ALA A 93 0.22 9.47 12.60
N GLY A 94 0.98 9.23 13.68
CA GLY A 94 0.65 8.20 14.67
C GLY A 94 0.74 8.68 16.12
N CYS A 95 0.75 7.73 17.06
CA CYS A 95 0.67 8.03 18.49
C CYS A 95 1.87 8.88 18.96
N GLN A 96 1.57 10.05 19.53
CA GLN A 96 2.55 11.03 20.02
C GLN A 96 2.68 11.00 21.54
N ASN A 97 3.63 11.77 22.08
CA ASN A 97 3.80 12.00 23.53
C ASN A 97 3.87 10.70 24.36
N ASN A 98 4.63 9.71 23.89
CA ASN A 98 4.80 8.40 24.52
C ASN A 98 3.49 7.63 24.75
N ALA A 99 2.43 7.92 23.99
CA ALA A 99 1.20 7.15 24.02
C ALA A 99 1.43 5.72 23.53
N SER A 100 0.70 4.77 24.11
CA SER A 100 0.73 3.37 23.69
C SER A 100 -0.16 3.16 22.47
N CYS A 101 0.35 2.53 21.41
CA CYS A 101 -0.47 2.15 20.27
C CYS A 101 -1.04 0.75 20.44
N ILE A 102 -2.32 0.58 20.09
CA ILE A 102 -2.99 -0.70 20.01
C ILE A 102 -3.59 -0.92 18.63
N LEU A 103 -3.35 -2.08 18.04
CA LEU A 103 -3.96 -2.47 16.77
C LEU A 103 -5.47 -2.69 16.95
N LYS A 104 -6.26 -2.26 15.98
CA LYS A 104 -7.73 -2.40 15.95
C LYS A 104 -8.21 -2.84 14.58
N SER A 105 -9.39 -3.45 14.52
CA SER A 105 -10.05 -3.74 13.25
C SER A 105 -10.28 -2.42 12.49
N GLY A 106 -9.57 -2.21 11.38
CA GLY A 106 -9.62 -0.96 10.62
C GLY A 106 -8.55 0.07 10.98
N GLY A 107 -7.45 -0.30 11.65
CA GLY A 107 -6.28 0.55 11.84
C GLY A 107 -5.64 0.40 13.22
N PHE A 108 -5.39 1.53 13.89
CA PHE A 108 -4.83 1.60 15.24
C PHE A 108 -5.55 2.63 16.12
N HIS A 109 -5.34 2.51 17.42
CA HIS A 109 -5.81 3.46 18.43
C HIS A 109 -4.69 3.81 19.40
N CYS A 110 -4.62 5.07 19.82
CA CYS A 110 -3.64 5.54 20.79
C CYS A 110 -4.26 5.62 22.19
N VAL A 111 -3.64 4.96 23.16
CA VAL A 111 -3.92 5.13 24.58
C VAL A 111 -3.01 6.24 25.10
N CYS A 112 -3.61 7.38 25.39
CA CYS A 112 -2.86 8.57 25.81
C CYS A 112 -2.32 8.43 27.23
N GLN A 113 -1.10 8.94 27.42
CA GLN A 113 -0.55 9.14 28.76
C GLN A 113 -1.32 10.25 29.48
N GLN A 114 -1.19 10.29 30.81
CA GLN A 114 -1.75 11.37 31.61
C GLN A 114 -1.24 12.73 31.11
N GLY A 115 -2.14 13.70 31.00
CA GLY A 115 -1.80 15.02 30.50
C GLY A 115 -1.84 15.16 28.97
N PHE A 116 -2.29 14.14 28.23
CA PHE A 116 -2.45 14.19 26.78
C PHE A 116 -3.79 13.65 26.30
N HIS A 117 -4.27 14.17 25.15
CA HIS A 117 -5.53 13.78 24.53
C HIS A 117 -5.52 14.02 23.02
N GLY A 118 -6.65 13.74 22.37
CA GLY A 118 -6.77 13.70 20.91
C GLY A 118 -6.64 12.27 20.37
N ASN A 119 -6.97 12.09 19.09
CA ASN A 119 -6.93 10.77 18.44
C ASN A 119 -5.51 10.18 18.33
N LEU A 120 -4.49 11.04 18.29
CA LEU A 120 -3.08 10.67 18.24
C LEU A 120 -2.32 11.07 19.51
N CYS A 121 -3.03 11.48 20.56
CA CYS A 121 -2.44 11.99 21.81
C CYS A 121 -1.49 13.18 21.61
N GLN A 122 -1.74 13.97 20.56
CA GLN A 122 -0.90 15.09 20.15
C GLN A 122 -1.18 16.37 20.96
N LEU A 123 -2.33 16.45 21.61
CA LEU A 123 -2.76 17.63 22.36
C LEU A 123 -2.39 17.47 23.83
N ARG A 124 -1.88 18.54 24.44
CA ARG A 124 -1.67 18.60 25.89
C ARG A 124 -2.99 18.90 26.58
N ALA A 125 -3.36 18.04 27.50
CA ALA A 125 -4.49 18.25 28.39
C ALA A 125 -4.13 19.34 29.40
N THR A 126 -4.92 20.41 29.44
CA THR A 126 -4.79 21.42 30.48
C THR A 126 -5.62 21.04 31.70
N ALA A 127 -5.26 21.60 32.86
CA ALA A 127 -6.00 21.39 34.10
C ALA A 127 -7.50 21.72 33.94
N CYS A 128 -7.80 22.75 33.13
CA CYS A 128 -9.16 23.18 32.81
C CYS A 128 -9.98 22.21 31.97
N GLU A 129 -9.34 21.29 31.24
CA GLU A 129 -10.04 20.31 30.40
C GLU A 129 -10.35 19.01 31.12
N PHE A 130 -9.61 18.67 32.18
CA PHE A 130 -9.70 17.37 32.85
C PHE A 130 -10.22 17.41 34.29
N SER A 131 -10.15 18.56 34.96
CA SER A 131 -10.65 18.69 36.33
C SER A 131 -11.68 19.82 36.40
N LEU A 132 -12.95 19.44 36.27
CA LEU A 132 -14.10 20.34 36.35
C LEU A 132 -14.27 20.97 37.74
N ASP A 133 -13.66 20.38 38.78
CA ASP A 133 -13.79 20.81 40.18
C ASP A 133 -12.55 21.55 40.72
N LEU A 134 -11.60 21.94 39.85
CA LEU A 134 -10.42 22.72 40.26
C LEU A 134 -10.79 24.11 40.79
N CYS A 135 -11.88 24.69 40.29
CA CYS A 135 -12.32 26.03 40.62
C CYS A 135 -13.60 25.98 41.48
N GLY A 136 -13.72 26.89 42.46
CA GLY A 136 -14.95 27.03 43.23
C GLY A 136 -16.14 27.51 42.37
N PRO A 137 -17.36 27.61 42.94
CA PRO A 137 -18.60 27.87 42.19
C PRO A 137 -18.63 29.16 41.34
N ALA A 138 -17.73 30.11 41.61
CA ALA A 138 -17.58 31.37 40.88
C ALA A 138 -16.21 31.52 40.21
N GLY A 139 -15.36 30.49 40.25
CA GLY A 139 -14.06 30.50 39.60
C GLY A 139 -14.17 30.15 38.13
N HIS A 140 -13.36 30.80 37.30
CA HIS A 140 -13.20 30.46 35.89
C HIS A 140 -11.82 29.86 35.67
N CYS A 141 -11.77 28.68 35.07
CA CYS A 141 -10.50 28.04 34.77
C CYS A 141 -9.91 28.68 33.51
N ILE A 142 -8.72 29.27 33.63
CA ILE A 142 -7.99 29.88 32.53
C ILE A 142 -6.81 28.97 32.18
N PRO A 143 -6.76 28.39 30.98
CA PRO A 143 -5.60 27.62 30.54
C PRO A 143 -4.37 28.53 30.48
N THR A 144 -3.32 28.20 31.21
CA THR A 144 -2.02 28.84 31.00
C THR A 144 -1.56 28.47 29.59
N GLN A 145 -1.33 29.46 28.73
CA GLN A 145 -0.76 29.21 27.40
C GLN A 145 0.59 28.50 27.59
N PRO A 146 0.98 27.57 26.69
CA PRO A 146 2.34 27.05 26.70
C PRO A 146 3.28 28.21 26.39
N ASP A 147 4.00 28.67 27.41
CA ASP A 147 5.13 29.57 27.26
C ASP A 147 6.23 28.79 26.50
N PRO A 148 6.76 29.28 25.36
CA PRO A 148 7.71 28.51 24.56
C PRO A 148 9.05 28.24 25.27
N GLU A 149 9.34 28.87 26.42
CA GLU A 149 10.67 28.82 27.05
C GLU A 149 10.70 28.62 28.58
N SER A 150 9.57 28.52 29.30
CA SER A 150 9.59 28.41 30.76
C SER A 150 8.98 27.09 31.27
N ASN A 151 9.79 26.32 31.99
CA ASN A 151 9.43 25.03 32.57
C ASN A 151 8.91 25.21 34.00
N GLU A 152 8.02 26.18 34.23
CA GLU A 152 7.37 26.41 35.53
C GLU A 152 5.87 26.61 35.33
N VAL A 153 5.06 25.85 36.07
CA VAL A 153 3.61 26.02 36.15
C VAL A 153 3.28 26.62 37.51
N GLY A 154 3.07 27.94 37.54
CA GLY A 154 2.49 28.64 38.68
C GLY A 154 0.95 28.59 38.63
N ILE A 155 0.33 28.52 39.80
CA ILE A 155 -1.12 28.67 39.99
C ILE A 155 -1.30 30.01 40.73
N GLU A 156 -2.02 30.95 40.15
CA GLU A 156 -2.59 32.12 40.86
C GLU A 156 -4.11 31.95 41.01
#